data_AF-A0A2L2YSY6-F1
#
_entry.id   AF-A0A2L2YSY6-F1
#
_cell.length_a   1.000
_cell.length_b   1.000
_cell.length_c   1.000
_cell.angle_alpha   90.00
_cell.angle_beta   90.00
_cell.angle_gamma   90.00
#
_symmetry.space_group_name_H-M   'P 1'
#
loop_
_entity.id
_entity.type
_entity.pdbx_description
1 polymer ?
#
loop_
_entity_poly.entity_id
_entity_poly.type
_entity_poly.pdbx_seq_one_letter_code
_entity_poly.pdbx_strand_id
1 'polypeptide(L)' 'ADAVCFDVDTTDCMDAAIDEIAKFATKEKEVVELTLRAMRGGMTFREALAKRLEIIQPSTDLFNDFLRCHPPRLTPGI' A
#
# COMPACT_ATOMS: atom_id res chain seq x y z
N ALA A 1 -16.53 -4.42 -26.02
CA ALA A 1 -16.15 -3.77 -24.75
C ALA A 1 -15.00 -2.84 -25.11
N ASP A 2 -15.17 -1.54 -24.84
CA ASP A 2 -14.29 -0.48 -25.38
C ASP A 2 -13.48 0.23 -24.28
N ALA A 3 -13.39 -0.40 -23.10
CA ALA A 3 -12.70 0.12 -21.94
C ALA A 3 -11.77 -0.95 -21.34
N VAL A 4 -10.64 -0.49 -20.81
CA VAL A 4 -9.67 -1.28 -20.05
C VAL A 4 -9.56 -0.66 -18.66
N CYS A 5 -9.62 -1.50 -17.63
CA CYS A 5 -9.43 -1.09 -16.24
C CYS A 5 -8.10 -1.65 -15.73
N PHE A 6 -7.25 -0.78 -15.19
CA PHE A 6 -5.99 -1.16 -14.59
C PHE A 6 -6.12 -1.08 -13.07
N ASP A 7 -5.61 -2.10 -12.40
CA ASP A 7 -5.31 -2.01 -10.98
C ASP A 7 -4.01 -1.21 -10.81
N VAL A 8 -3.87 -0.50 -9.70
CA VAL A 8 -2.70 0.37 -9.49
C VAL A 8 -1.58 -0.42 -8.81
N ASP A 9 -1.88 -1.01 -7.67
CA ASP A 9 -0.89 -1.73 -6.88
C ASP A 9 -0.45 -2.99 -7.62
N THR A 10 0.86 -3.18 -7.80
CA THR A 10 1.48 -4.36 -8.47
C THR A 10 1.09 -4.59 -9.94
N THR A 11 0.32 -3.67 -10.55
CA THR A 11 -0.05 -3.70 -11.97
C THR A 11 0.47 -2.45 -12.67
N ASP A 12 -0.07 -1.25 -12.41
CA ASP A 12 0.48 0.00 -12.97
C ASP A 12 1.75 0.46 -12.25
N CYS A 13 1.81 0.23 -10.93
CA CYS A 13 2.96 0.53 -10.09
C CYS A 13 3.66 -0.77 -9.67
N MET A 14 4.99 -0.72 -9.56
CA MET A 14 5.80 -1.88 -9.18
C MET A 14 5.58 -2.32 -7.73
N ASP A 15 5.08 -1.42 -6.88
CA ASP A 15 4.98 -1.62 -5.43
C ASP A 15 3.54 -1.41 -4.95
N ALA A 16 3.20 -2.05 -3.83
CA ALA A 16 1.96 -1.76 -3.12
C ALA A 16 2.12 -0.49 -2.28
N ALA A 17 1.32 0.54 -2.55
CA ALA A 17 1.50 1.86 -1.93
C ALA A 17 1.44 1.82 -0.39
N ILE A 18 0.58 0.96 0.17
CA ILE A 18 0.42 0.83 1.62
C ILE A 18 1.68 0.28 2.32
N ASP A 19 2.44 -0.57 1.64
CA ASP A 19 3.67 -1.14 2.19
C ASP A 19 4.81 -0.11 2.15
N GLU A 20 4.91 0.68 1.08
CA GLU A 20 5.91 1.76 0.98
C GLU A 20 5.64 2.88 2.01
N ILE A 21 4.37 3.24 2.25
CA ILE A 21 4.01 4.19 3.32
C ILE A 21 4.36 3.61 4.70
N ALA A 22 4.08 2.32 4.93
CA ALA A 22 4.43 1.66 6.18
C ALA A 22 5.94 1.65 6.42
N LYS A 23 6.73 1.41 5.36
CA LYS A 23 8.18 1.47 5.40
C LYS A 23 8.69 2.87 5.72
N PHE A 24 8.14 3.90 5.10
CA PHE A 24 8.46 5.29 5.41
C PHE A 24 8.11 5.66 6.86
N ALA A 25 7.01 5.10 7.38
CA ALA A 25 6.59 5.24 8.77
C ALA A 25 7.35 4.33 9.76
N THR A 26 8.35 3.55 9.31
CA THR A 26 9.10 2.55 10.11
C THR A 26 8.26 1.40 10.68
N LYS A 27 7.13 1.12 10.04
CA LYS A 27 6.11 0.11 10.42
C LYS A 27 6.01 -1.09 9.46
N GLU A 28 6.95 -1.22 8.53
CA GLU A 28 6.97 -2.26 7.48
C GLU A 28 6.70 -3.67 8.02
N LYS A 29 7.40 -4.10 9.07
CA LYS A 29 7.28 -5.48 9.60
C LYS A 29 5.87 -5.80 10.09
N GLU A 30 5.26 -4.88 10.84
CA GLU A 30 3.92 -5.03 11.41
C GLU A 30 2.87 -5.10 10.30
N VAL A 31 3.02 -4.28 9.25
CA VAL A 31 2.11 -4.24 8.10
C VAL A 31 2.27 -5.45 7.19
N VAL A 32 3.50 -5.88 6.89
CA VAL A 32 3.76 -7.07 6.05
C VAL A 32 3.18 -8.33 6.70
N GLU A 33 3.36 -8.52 8.00
CA GLU A 33 2.78 -9.66 8.72
C GLU A 33 1.25 -9.65 8.63
N LEU A 34 0.63 -8.49 8.81
CA LEU A 34 -0.82 -8.33 8.72
C LEU A 34 -1.34 -8.57 7.29
N THR A 35 -0.63 -8.07 6.27
CA THR A 35 -0.97 -8.31 4.85
C THR A 35 -0.91 -9.80 4.52
N LEU A 36 0.14 -10.52 4.95
CA LEU A 36 0.24 -11.96 4.75
C LEU A 36 -0.90 -12.72 5.44
N ARG A 37 -1.32 -12.30 6.63
CA ARG A 37 -2.48 -12.88 7.32
C ARG A 37 -3.80 -12.60 6.60
N ALA A 38 -3.96 -11.41 6.04
CA ALA A 38 -5.16 -11.04 5.28
C ALA A 38 -5.30 -11.88 4.00
N MET A 39 -4.20 -12.08 3.27
CA MET A 39 -4.18 -12.89 2.04
C MET A 39 -4.52 -14.37 2.26
N ARG A 40 -4.36 -14.89 3.49
CA ARG A 40 -4.76 -16.26 3.87
C ARG A 40 -6.27 -16.42 4.13
N GLY A 41 -7.06 -15.37 3.95
CA GLY A 41 -8.53 -15.42 4.07
C GLY A 41 -9.07 -15.34 5.50
N GLY A 42 -8.23 -14.96 6.48
CA GLY A 42 -8.64 -14.88 7.89
C GLY A 42 -9.29 -13.56 8.32
N MET A 43 -9.46 -12.60 7.42
CA MET A 43 -10.12 -11.32 7.67
C MET A 43 -10.67 -10.72 6.37
N THR A 44 -11.66 -9.85 6.49
CA THR A 44 -12.19 -9.10 5.34
C THR A 44 -11.21 -8.01 4.89
N PHE A 45 -11.35 -7.54 3.64
CA PHE A 45 -10.57 -6.42 3.12
C PHE A 45 -10.69 -5.16 4.01
N ARG A 46 -11.92 -4.84 4.46
CA ARG A 46 -12.17 -3.67 5.31
C ARG A 46 -11.43 -3.77 6.65
N GLU A 47 -11.45 -4.94 7.28
CA GLU A 47 -10.72 -5.17 8.54
C GLU A 47 -9.20 -5.10 8.33
N ALA A 48 -8.69 -5.72 7.26
CA ALA A 48 -7.27 -5.66 6.92
C ALA A 48 -6.80 -4.22 6.68
N LEU A 49 -7.59 -3.42 5.95
CA LEU A 49 -7.27 -2.03 5.69
C LEU A 49 -7.30 -1.20 6.99
N ALA A 50 -8.35 -1.32 7.79
CA ALA A 50 -8.47 -0.58 9.05
C ALA A 50 -7.29 -0.86 9.99
N LYS A 51 -6.93 -2.14 10.17
CA LYS A 51 -5.81 -2.55 11.02
C LYS A 51 -4.45 -2.06 10.50
N ARG A 52 -4.23 -2.06 9.18
CA ARG A 52 -2.99 -1.51 8.60
C ARG A 52 -2.89 0.00 8.85
N LEU A 53 -3.98 0.75 8.69
CA LEU A 53 -4.00 2.18 8.97
C LEU A 53 -3.82 2.49 10.46
N GLU A 54 -4.36 1.66 11.35
CA GLU A 54 -4.16 1.78 12.79
C GLU A 54 -2.69 1.56 13.21
N ILE A 55 -1.98 0.67 12.51
CA ILE A 55 -0.54 0.44 12.71
C ILE A 55 0.29 1.61 12.17
N ILE A 56 -0.02 2.07 10.95
CA ILE A 56 0.75 3.11 10.25
C ILE A 56 0.55 4.48 10.91
N GLN A 57 -0.66 4.77 11.41
CA GLN A 57 -1.09 6.08 11.92
C GLN A 57 -0.60 7.25 11.04
N PRO A 58 -0.92 7.27 9.73
CA PRO A 58 -0.38 8.27 8.83
C PRO A 58 -0.89 9.67 9.20
N SER A 59 0.02 10.63 9.27
CA SER A 59 -0.31 12.05 9.35
C SER A 59 -0.23 12.70 7.96
N THR A 60 -0.89 13.84 7.79
CA THR A 60 -0.82 14.61 6.54
C THR A 60 0.62 15.03 6.21
N ASP A 61 1.41 15.38 7.22
CA ASP A 61 2.82 15.75 7.04
C ASP A 61 3.66 14.56 6.58
N LEU A 62 3.50 13.40 7.22
CA LEU A 62 4.19 12.17 6.82
C LEU A 62 3.85 11.79 5.37
N PHE A 63 2.59 11.92 4.99
CA PHE A 63 2.15 11.60 3.63
C PHE A 63 2.72 12.59 2.61
N ASN A 64 2.72 13.88 2.91
CA ASN A 64 3.32 14.91 2.05
C ASN A 64 4.83 14.71 1.91
N ASP A 65 5.52 14.34 2.98
CA ASP A 65 6.96 14.05 2.98
C ASP A 65 7.26 12.79 2.14
N PHE A 66 6.45 11.75 2.31
CA PHE A 66 6.54 10.53 1.51
C PHE A 66 6.42 10.84 0.01
N LEU A 67 5.38 11.58 -0.40
CA LEU A 67 5.15 11.93 -1.81
C LEU A 67 6.29 12.74 -2.44
N ARG A 68 6.95 13.62 -1.67
CA ARG A 68 8.08 14.41 -2.18
C ARG A 68 9.34 13.55 -2.40
N CYS A 69 9.53 12.54 -1.57
CA CYS A 69 10.75 11.72 -1.57
C CYS A 69 10.61 10.41 -2.34
N HIS A 70 9.38 9.94 -2.61
CA HIS A 70 9.09 8.64 -3.21
C HIS A 70 8.17 8.82 -4.42
N PRO A 71 8.71 9.23 -5.59
CA PRO A 71 7.91 9.25 -6.81
C PRO A 71 7.44 7.82 -7.17
N PRO A 72 6.22 7.65 -7.69
CA PRO A 72 5.72 6.33 -8.10
C PRO A 72 6.63 5.66 -9.12
N ARG A 73 6.87 4.37 -8.93
CA ARG A 73 7.62 3.53 -9.88
C ARG A 73 6.63 2.79 -10.77
N LEU A 74 6.51 3.25 -12.02
CA LEU A 74 5.62 2.60 -12.99
C LEU A 74 6.20 1.26 -13.46
N THR A 75 5.32 0.30 -13.69
CA THR A 75 5.69 -1.00 -14.28
C THR A 75 6.18 -0.79 -15.72
N PRO A 76 7.32 -1.37 -16.13
CA PRO A 76 7.83 -1.19 -17.49
C PRO A 76 6.82 -1.59 -18.56
N GLY A 77 6.50 -0.66 -19.47
CA GLY A 77 5.58 -0.90 -20.58
C GLY A 77 4.11 -0.52 -20.31
N ILE A 78 3.81 -0.04 -19.10
CA ILE A 78 2.69 0.88 -18.84
C ILE A 78 3.10 2.30 -19.24
#